data_AF-A0A2A7WUV1-F1
#
_entry.id   AF-A0A2A7WUV1-F1
#
_cell.length_a   1.000
_cell.length_b   1.000
_cell.length_c   1.000
_cell.angle_alpha   90.00
_cell.angle_beta   90.00
_cell.angle_gamma   90.00
#
_symmetry.space_group_name_H-M   'P 1'
#
loop_
_entity.id
_entity.type
_entity.pdbx_description
1 polymer ?
#
loop_
_entity_poly.entity_id
_entity_poly.type
_entity_poly.pdbx_seq_one_letter_code
_entity_poly.pdbx_strand_id
1 'polypeptide(L)'
;MKLTSNLTKQYKEMFKETLFPLGFIMKGSLFIRVTNNEIIQTINIFKSSPIDFTLNIGIFPFSRDNDKSLLKEGSFRLYDYGDYDSGEFQYNPLSLKSIQQELEKCKNQFKKEILPIFESVQTEEEFLKFEIESDIRNYGEISFISNEKLNLYLKFKNYEDALKVVEAFINQNISAIIDNHRSEFNSEEEFQIFLKDELKELNELKDAIESNNTKFLNQIVMTNIENTKIILKDYGYKFI
;
A
#
# COMPACT_ATOMS: atom_id res chain seq x y z
N MET A 1 -29.38 4.35 5.08
CA MET A 1 -28.78 3.30 4.22
C MET A 1 -29.03 3.47 2.70
N LYS A 2 -30.19 3.94 2.20
CA LYS A 2 -30.44 4.12 0.74
C LYS A 2 -29.63 5.24 0.04
N LEU A 3 -29.03 6.17 0.79
CA LEU A 3 -28.36 7.36 0.23
C LEU A 3 -26.88 7.11 -0.07
N THR A 4 -26.15 6.46 0.85
CA THR A 4 -24.76 6.06 0.61
C THR A 4 -24.63 5.04 -0.52
N SER A 5 -25.68 4.22 -0.77
CA SER A 5 -25.74 3.34 -1.93
C SER A 5 -25.81 4.09 -3.27
N ASN A 6 -26.40 5.29 -3.31
CA ASN A 6 -26.48 6.10 -4.53
C ASN A 6 -25.10 6.65 -4.93
N LEU A 7 -24.30 7.17 -3.99
CA LEU A 7 -22.94 7.61 -4.27
C LEU A 7 -22.08 6.46 -4.80
N THR A 8 -22.07 5.31 -4.11
CA THR A 8 -21.26 4.16 -4.55
C THR A 8 -21.68 3.64 -5.93
N LYS A 9 -22.98 3.66 -6.24
CA LYS A 9 -23.46 3.28 -7.57
C LYS A 9 -22.97 4.26 -8.64
N GLN A 10 -23.11 5.57 -8.41
CA GLN A 10 -22.68 6.60 -9.37
C GLN A 10 -21.16 6.61 -9.57
N TYR A 11 -20.39 6.50 -8.48
CA TYR A 11 -18.95 6.33 -8.52
C TYR A 11 -18.56 5.18 -9.46
N LYS A 12 -19.16 3.99 -9.27
CA LYS A 12 -18.86 2.83 -10.10
C LYS A 12 -19.14 3.10 -11.57
N GLU A 13 -20.34 3.59 -11.92
CA GLU A 13 -20.68 3.81 -13.33
C GLU A 13 -19.75 4.85 -13.98
N MET A 14 -19.50 5.97 -13.30
CA MET A 14 -18.66 7.04 -13.86
C MET A 14 -17.18 6.63 -13.98
N PHE A 15 -16.63 5.91 -12.99
CA PHE A 15 -15.24 5.46 -13.06
C PHE A 15 -15.04 4.23 -13.95
N LYS A 16 -16.05 3.38 -14.17
CA LYS A 16 -15.95 2.28 -15.15
C LYS A 16 -15.53 2.79 -16.52
N GLU A 17 -16.14 3.86 -17.01
CA GLU A 17 -15.80 4.46 -18.32
C GLU A 17 -14.34 4.89 -18.40
N THR A 18 -13.75 5.30 -17.28
CA THR A 18 -12.37 5.77 -17.22
C THR A 18 -11.39 4.61 -16.98
N LEU A 19 -11.73 3.65 -16.13
CA LEU A 19 -10.81 2.62 -15.63
C LEU A 19 -10.86 1.32 -16.43
N PHE A 20 -12.01 0.92 -16.98
CA PHE A 20 -12.10 -0.31 -17.78
C PHE A 20 -11.24 -0.26 -19.05
N PRO A 21 -11.17 0.84 -19.81
CA PRO A 21 -10.25 0.95 -20.94
C PRO A 21 -8.77 0.81 -20.54
N LEU A 22 -8.43 1.13 -19.29
CA LEU A 22 -7.09 0.98 -18.74
C LEU A 22 -6.82 -0.46 -18.23
N GLY A 23 -7.76 -1.40 -18.37
CA GLY A 23 -7.60 -2.79 -17.95
C GLY A 23 -7.93 -3.06 -16.48
N PHE A 24 -8.58 -2.12 -15.78
CA PHE A 24 -9.09 -2.40 -14.44
C PHE A 24 -10.30 -3.33 -14.50
N ILE A 25 -10.39 -4.23 -13.54
CA ILE A 25 -11.60 -5.00 -13.22
C ILE A 25 -12.23 -4.47 -11.94
N MET A 26 -13.55 -4.63 -11.82
CA MET A 26 -14.28 -4.19 -10.63
C MET A 26 -14.77 -5.37 -9.79
N LYS A 27 -14.48 -5.35 -8.49
CA LYS A 27 -14.98 -6.31 -7.49
C LYS A 27 -15.55 -5.57 -6.29
N GLY A 28 -16.86 -5.67 -6.09
CA GLY A 28 -17.53 -4.86 -5.07
C GLY A 28 -17.38 -3.37 -5.40
N SER A 29 -16.78 -2.59 -4.49
CA SER A 29 -16.45 -1.15 -4.67
C SER A 29 -15.01 -0.88 -5.12
N LEU A 30 -14.19 -1.93 -5.21
CA LEU A 30 -12.78 -1.84 -5.55
C LEU A 30 -12.60 -2.01 -7.06
N PHE A 31 -11.90 -1.07 -7.67
CA PHE A 31 -11.26 -1.28 -8.97
C PHE A 31 -9.83 -1.74 -8.73
N ILE A 32 -9.42 -2.76 -9.47
CA ILE A 32 -8.08 -3.33 -9.37
C ILE A 32 -7.55 -3.61 -10.78
N ARG A 33 -6.27 -3.35 -10.99
CA ARG A 33 -5.52 -3.68 -12.20
C ARG A 33 -4.20 -4.33 -11.77
N VAL A 34 -3.81 -5.38 -12.48
CA VAL A 34 -2.45 -5.92 -12.43
C VAL A 34 -1.77 -5.52 -13.72
N THR A 35 -0.65 -4.81 -13.64
CA THR A 35 0.17 -4.47 -14.81
C THR A 35 1.47 -5.25 -14.78
N ASN A 36 1.89 -5.73 -15.96
CA ASN A 36 3.13 -6.50 -16.18
C ASN A 36 3.31 -7.73 -15.27
N ASN A 37 2.26 -8.22 -14.63
CA ASN A 37 2.33 -9.22 -13.55
C ASN A 37 3.21 -8.79 -12.36
N GLU A 38 3.38 -7.48 -12.17
CA GLU A 38 4.38 -6.90 -11.27
C GLU A 38 3.82 -5.78 -10.39
N ILE A 39 2.89 -4.98 -10.89
CA ILE A 39 2.28 -3.89 -10.13
C ILE A 39 0.77 -4.11 -9.98
N ILE A 40 0.27 -3.90 -8.76
CA ILE A 40 -1.13 -3.89 -8.43
C ILE A 40 -1.55 -2.43 -8.22
N GLN A 41 -2.43 -1.94 -9.08
CA GLN A 41 -3.03 -0.61 -8.96
C GLN A 41 -4.46 -0.76 -8.46
N THR A 42 -4.84 -0.01 -7.43
CA THR A 42 -6.21 -0.05 -6.89
C THR A 42 -6.83 1.32 -6.75
N ILE A 43 -8.16 1.37 -6.90
CA ILE A 43 -8.96 2.55 -6.62
C ILE A 43 -10.22 2.12 -5.87
N ASN A 44 -10.43 2.68 -4.69
CA ASN A 44 -11.65 2.46 -3.91
C ASN A 44 -12.20 3.78 -3.37
N ILE A 45 -13.52 3.92 -3.38
CA ILE A 45 -14.15 5.07 -2.73
C ILE A 45 -14.13 4.89 -1.22
N PHE A 46 -13.59 5.88 -0.51
CA PHE A 46 -13.65 5.98 0.94
C PHE A 46 -14.63 7.07 1.35
N LYS A 47 -15.32 6.84 2.48
CA LYS A 47 -16.29 7.78 3.04
C LYS A 47 -15.97 7.92 4.51
N SER A 48 -15.64 9.13 4.94
CA SER A 48 -15.43 9.42 6.35
C SER A 48 -16.78 9.76 7.02
N SER A 49 -17.71 10.34 6.26
CA SER A 49 -19.04 10.72 6.70
C SER A 49 -20.13 10.48 5.63
N PRO A 50 -21.41 10.76 5.95
CA PRO A 50 -22.51 10.68 4.99
C PRO A 50 -22.50 11.74 3.89
N ILE A 51 -21.68 12.79 4.01
CA ILE A 51 -21.71 13.98 3.13
C ILE A 51 -20.39 14.25 2.40
N ASP A 52 -19.40 13.38 2.59
CA ASP A 52 -18.09 13.49 1.95
C ASP A 52 -17.61 12.14 1.41
N PHE A 53 -16.58 12.22 0.57
CA PHE A 53 -15.81 11.06 0.14
C PHE A 53 -14.42 11.47 -0.37
N THR A 54 -13.52 10.50 -0.47
CA THR A 54 -12.27 10.60 -1.23
C THR A 54 -12.02 9.27 -1.96
N LEU A 55 -10.96 9.22 -2.78
CA LEU A 55 -10.48 7.97 -3.36
C LEU A 55 -9.25 7.50 -2.64
N ASN A 56 -9.25 6.21 -2.29
CA ASN A 56 -8.09 5.45 -1.90
C ASN A 56 -7.41 4.95 -3.16
N ILE A 57 -6.14 5.30 -3.30
CA ILE A 57 -5.30 4.98 -4.43
C ILE A 57 -4.22 4.04 -3.94
N GLY A 58 -4.18 2.83 -4.49
CA GLY A 58 -3.13 1.85 -4.22
C GLY A 58 -2.18 1.73 -5.40
N ILE A 59 -0.89 1.73 -5.12
CA ILE A 59 0.16 1.30 -6.03
C ILE A 59 1.04 0.37 -5.20
N PHE A 60 1.01 -0.92 -5.51
CA PHE A 60 1.66 -1.94 -4.70
C PHE A 60 2.50 -2.86 -5.59
N PRO A 61 3.67 -3.33 -5.11
CA PRO A 61 4.36 -4.41 -5.77
C PRO A 61 3.55 -5.71 -5.64
N PHE A 62 3.62 -6.55 -6.67
CA PHE A 62 2.93 -7.85 -6.74
C PHE A 62 3.48 -8.88 -5.73
N SER A 63 4.55 -8.55 -5.03
CA SER A 63 5.23 -9.39 -4.04
C SER A 63 5.01 -8.93 -2.59
N ARG A 64 4.02 -8.06 -2.32
CA ARG A 64 3.65 -7.63 -0.96
C ARG A 64 2.81 -8.70 -0.24
N ASP A 65 2.84 -8.71 1.09
CA ASP A 65 1.77 -9.37 1.86
C ASP A 65 0.45 -8.58 1.74
N ASN A 66 -0.36 -8.95 0.74
CA ASN A 66 -1.50 -8.17 0.29
C ASN A 66 -2.79 -8.58 1.01
N ASP A 67 -2.98 -8.19 2.27
CA ASP A 67 -4.29 -8.33 2.91
C ASP A 67 -5.38 -7.62 2.05
N LYS A 68 -6.54 -8.26 1.94
CA LYS A 68 -7.74 -7.73 1.27
C LYS A 68 -8.15 -6.36 1.82
N SER A 69 -7.88 -6.09 3.10
CA SER A 69 -8.08 -4.79 3.74
C SER A 69 -7.19 -3.72 3.09
N LEU A 70 -5.89 -3.98 2.99
CA LEU A 70 -4.87 -3.09 2.45
C LEU A 70 -5.15 -2.69 0.99
N LEU A 71 -5.63 -3.62 0.17
CA LEU A 71 -6.01 -3.32 -1.22
C LEU A 71 -7.10 -2.23 -1.33
N LYS A 72 -7.98 -2.12 -0.34
CA LYS A 72 -9.03 -1.09 -0.29
C LYS A 72 -8.56 0.21 0.38
N GLU A 73 -7.62 0.12 1.30
CA GLU A 73 -7.08 1.28 2.01
C GLU A 73 -6.22 2.15 1.09
N GLY A 74 -5.48 1.53 0.18
CA GLY A 74 -4.55 2.26 -0.70
C GLY A 74 -3.28 2.68 0.04
N SER A 75 -2.30 3.18 -0.72
CA SER A 75 -1.11 3.85 -0.17
C SER A 75 -1.35 5.36 -0.01
N PHE A 76 -2.26 5.90 -0.83
CA PHE A 76 -2.52 7.34 -0.91
C PHE A 76 -4.01 7.62 -0.92
N ARG A 77 -4.36 8.85 -0.59
CA ARG A 77 -5.65 9.47 -0.87
C ARG A 77 -5.50 10.44 -2.03
N LEU A 78 -6.55 10.59 -2.84
CA LEU A 78 -6.50 11.52 -3.98
C LEU A 78 -6.19 12.97 -3.55
N TYR A 79 -6.58 13.36 -2.33
CA TYR A 79 -6.27 14.70 -1.82
C TYR A 79 -4.78 14.89 -1.46
N ASP A 80 -4.00 13.82 -1.30
CA ASP A 80 -2.53 13.93 -1.12
C ASP A 80 -1.87 14.61 -2.31
N TYR A 81 -2.53 14.57 -3.47
CA TYR A 81 -2.12 15.19 -4.72
C TYR A 81 -3.04 16.37 -5.12
N GLY A 82 -3.77 16.95 -4.17
CA GLY A 82 -4.80 17.97 -4.38
C GLY A 82 -4.62 19.26 -3.59
N ASP A 83 -5.63 20.13 -3.66
CA ASP A 83 -5.68 21.37 -2.87
C ASP A 83 -5.99 21.04 -1.40
N TYR A 84 -4.97 21.16 -0.55
CA TYR A 84 -4.90 20.70 0.84
C TYR A 84 -6.03 21.29 1.72
N ASP A 85 -6.52 22.48 1.39
CA ASP A 85 -7.52 23.22 2.17
C ASP A 85 -8.93 22.59 2.18
N SER A 86 -9.19 21.56 1.35
CA SER A 86 -10.54 21.01 1.19
C SER A 86 -10.79 19.65 1.82
N GLY A 87 -9.74 18.94 2.26
CA GLY A 87 -9.80 17.68 3.03
C GLY A 87 -10.48 16.46 2.37
N GLU A 88 -11.56 16.63 1.60
CA GLU A 88 -12.42 15.62 0.98
C GLU A 88 -13.44 16.26 0.00
N PHE A 89 -14.01 15.49 -0.93
CA PHE A 89 -15.08 15.96 -1.82
C PHE A 89 -16.42 15.99 -1.09
N GLN A 90 -16.93 17.19 -0.80
CA GLN A 90 -18.18 17.39 -0.07
C GLN A 90 -19.38 17.56 -1.00
N TYR A 91 -20.46 16.80 -0.75
CA TYR A 91 -21.67 16.83 -1.56
C TYR A 91 -22.94 16.87 -0.69
N ASN A 92 -24.03 17.37 -1.26
CA ASN A 92 -25.34 17.21 -0.65
C ASN A 92 -25.89 15.81 -0.97
N PRO A 93 -26.05 14.91 0.03
CA PRO A 93 -26.49 13.54 -0.21
C PRO A 93 -27.93 13.43 -0.71
N LEU A 94 -28.71 14.50 -0.59
CA LEU A 94 -30.09 14.58 -1.09
C LEU A 94 -30.17 15.11 -2.53
N SER A 95 -29.06 15.58 -3.11
CA SER A 95 -29.01 16.14 -4.46
C SER A 95 -28.16 15.27 -5.38
N LEU A 96 -28.82 14.56 -6.31
CA LEU A 96 -28.11 13.77 -7.33
C LEU A 96 -27.18 14.64 -8.16
N LYS A 97 -27.58 15.87 -8.48
CA LYS A 97 -26.75 16.82 -9.22
C LYS A 97 -25.48 17.18 -8.46
N SER A 98 -25.57 17.37 -7.14
CA SER A 98 -24.40 17.64 -6.30
C SER A 98 -23.45 16.46 -6.28
N ILE A 99 -23.96 15.23 -6.13
CA ILE A 99 -23.13 14.01 -6.21
C ILE A 99 -22.39 13.92 -7.55
N GLN A 100 -23.09 14.14 -8.67
CA GLN A 100 -22.49 14.10 -10.01
C GLN A 100 -21.39 15.15 -10.19
N GLN A 101 -21.62 16.38 -9.71
CA GLN A 101 -20.65 17.47 -9.81
C GLN A 101 -19.36 17.15 -9.05
N GLU A 102 -19.46 16.64 -7.82
CA GLU A 102 -18.29 16.29 -7.03
C GLU A 102 -17.55 15.07 -7.58
N LEU A 103 -18.29 14.08 -8.10
CA LEU A 103 -17.68 12.94 -8.78
C LEU A 103 -16.92 13.38 -10.05
N GLU A 104 -17.47 14.28 -10.87
CA GLU A 104 -16.75 14.77 -12.06
C GLU A 104 -15.51 15.59 -11.69
N LYS A 105 -15.54 16.41 -10.63
CA LYS A 105 -14.33 17.06 -10.09
C LYS A 105 -13.29 16.02 -9.69
N CYS A 106 -13.70 15.00 -8.94
CA CYS A 106 -12.85 13.91 -8.49
C CYS A 106 -12.20 13.16 -9.67
N LYS A 107 -12.98 12.86 -10.71
CA LYS A 107 -12.50 12.23 -11.94
C LYS A 107 -11.50 13.10 -12.69
N ASN A 108 -11.73 14.40 -12.79
CA ASN A 108 -10.80 15.32 -13.43
C ASN A 108 -9.47 15.40 -12.68
N GLN A 109 -9.51 15.47 -11.34
CA GLN A 109 -8.31 15.46 -10.52
C GLN A 109 -7.58 14.11 -10.61
N PHE A 110 -8.29 12.99 -10.57
CA PHE A 110 -7.70 11.66 -10.80
C PHE A 110 -6.93 11.61 -12.13
N LYS A 111 -7.55 12.07 -13.22
CA LYS A 111 -6.91 12.12 -14.55
C LYS A 111 -5.68 13.02 -14.59
N LYS A 112 -5.68 14.11 -13.82
CA LYS A 112 -4.58 15.06 -13.79
C LYS A 112 -3.40 14.56 -12.96
N GLU A 113 -3.67 13.98 -11.80
CA GLU A 113 -2.65 13.75 -10.77
C GLU A 113 -2.27 12.28 -10.64
N ILE A 114 -3.23 11.35 -10.72
CA ILE A 114 -3.01 9.93 -10.46
C ILE A 114 -2.75 9.15 -11.75
N LEU A 115 -3.50 9.43 -12.82
CA LEU A 115 -3.34 8.71 -14.07
C LEU A 115 -1.90 8.77 -14.61
N PRO A 116 -1.17 9.91 -14.57
CA PRO A 116 0.23 9.95 -14.98
C PRO A 116 1.13 9.04 -14.14
N ILE A 117 0.88 8.94 -12.82
CA ILE A 117 1.63 8.03 -11.93
C ILE A 117 1.34 6.58 -12.31
N PHE A 118 0.07 6.25 -12.53
CA PHE A 118 -0.33 4.92 -12.97
C PHE A 118 0.25 4.55 -14.33
N GLU A 119 0.49 5.53 -15.20
CA GLU A 119 1.13 5.34 -16.51
C GLU A 119 2.66 5.18 -16.38
N SER A 120 3.30 5.85 -15.41
CA SER A 120 4.74 5.78 -15.20
C SER A 120 5.21 4.62 -14.31
N VAL A 121 4.33 4.05 -13.47
CA VAL A 121 4.66 2.95 -12.56
C VAL A 121 3.98 1.67 -13.02
N GLN A 122 4.71 0.89 -13.84
CA GLN A 122 4.26 -0.37 -14.43
C GLN A 122 5.07 -1.58 -13.99
N THR A 123 6.32 -1.39 -13.56
CA THR A 123 7.18 -2.44 -13.00
C THR A 123 7.52 -2.18 -11.54
N GLU A 124 7.99 -3.22 -10.85
CA GLU A 124 8.44 -3.12 -9.46
C GLU A 124 9.68 -2.21 -9.29
N GLU A 125 10.58 -2.16 -10.28
CA GLU A 125 11.71 -1.21 -10.27
C GLU A 125 11.22 0.24 -10.38
N GLU A 126 10.24 0.50 -11.25
CA GLU A 126 9.64 1.83 -11.39
C GLU A 126 8.92 2.25 -10.10
N PHE A 127 8.24 1.31 -9.44
CA PHE A 127 7.62 1.55 -8.14
C PHE A 127 8.66 1.88 -7.07
N LEU A 128 9.74 1.09 -6.98
CA LEU A 128 10.80 1.33 -6.00
C LEU A 128 11.45 2.71 -6.20
N LYS A 129 11.68 3.10 -7.45
CA LYS A 129 12.17 4.42 -7.81
C LYS A 129 11.19 5.51 -7.38
N PHE A 130 9.91 5.35 -7.70
CA PHE A 130 8.85 6.29 -7.32
C PHE A 130 8.79 6.49 -5.79
N GLU A 131 8.84 5.41 -5.00
CA GLU A 131 8.83 5.47 -3.54
C GLU A 131 10.06 6.21 -2.98
N ILE A 132 11.25 5.92 -3.50
CA ILE A 132 12.49 6.61 -3.10
C ILE A 132 12.42 8.12 -3.43
N GLU A 133 11.94 8.47 -4.62
CA GLU A 133 11.77 9.87 -5.02
C GLU A 133 10.72 10.59 -4.17
N SER A 134 9.64 9.91 -3.79
CA SER A 134 8.61 10.42 -2.90
C SER A 134 9.17 10.71 -1.51
N ASP A 135 9.93 9.78 -0.93
CA ASP A 135 10.54 9.96 0.37
C ASP A 135 11.53 11.12 0.40
N ILE A 136 12.44 11.19 -0.58
CA ILE A 136 13.42 12.28 -0.67
C ILE A 136 12.70 13.62 -0.78
N ARG A 137 11.61 13.68 -1.54
CA ARG A 137 10.82 14.91 -1.71
C ARG A 137 10.13 15.34 -0.42
N ASN A 138 9.58 14.40 0.34
CA ASN A 138 8.72 14.69 1.49
C ASN A 138 9.52 14.82 2.81
N TYR A 139 10.60 14.04 2.95
CA TYR A 139 11.38 13.91 4.18
C TYR A 139 12.84 14.34 4.02
N GLY A 140 13.33 14.54 2.79
CA GLY A 140 14.73 14.88 2.52
C GLY A 140 15.69 13.68 2.55
N GLU A 141 15.19 12.49 2.90
CA GLU A 141 15.96 11.25 3.00
C GLU A 141 15.09 10.05 2.62
N ILE A 142 15.71 8.88 2.46
CA ILE A 142 15.01 7.63 2.16
C ILE A 142 14.45 7.05 3.47
N SER A 143 13.14 6.79 3.53
CA SER A 143 12.55 6.02 4.62
C SER A 143 12.84 4.53 4.41
N PHE A 144 13.53 3.92 5.37
CA PHE A 144 13.82 2.48 5.36
C PHE A 144 12.78 1.64 6.08
N ILE A 145 11.80 2.24 6.77
CA ILE A 145 10.72 1.51 7.44
C ILE A 145 9.60 1.22 6.40
N SER A 146 9.82 0.23 5.54
CA SER A 146 8.85 -0.18 4.51
C SER A 146 8.95 -1.67 4.17
N ASN A 147 7.84 -2.38 4.35
CA ASN A 147 7.74 -3.80 3.99
C ASN A 147 7.82 -4.00 2.47
N GLU A 148 7.27 -3.06 1.69
CA GLU A 148 7.30 -3.07 0.24
C GLU A 148 8.75 -2.98 -0.26
N LYS A 149 9.54 -2.05 0.28
CA LYS A 149 10.96 -1.92 -0.08
C LYS A 149 11.76 -3.15 0.32
N LEU A 150 11.54 -3.70 1.52
CA LEU A 150 12.21 -4.93 1.95
C LEU A 150 12.00 -6.06 0.93
N ASN A 151 10.74 -6.32 0.57
CA ASN A 151 10.39 -7.38 -0.37
C ASN A 151 11.05 -7.18 -1.74
N LEU A 152 11.07 -5.94 -2.24
CA LEU A 152 11.69 -5.61 -3.53
C LEU A 152 13.21 -5.73 -3.48
N TYR A 153 13.85 -5.23 -2.43
CA TYR A 153 15.30 -5.37 -2.25
C TYR A 153 15.70 -6.84 -2.16
N LEU A 154 14.94 -7.67 -1.44
CA LEU A 154 15.17 -9.12 -1.41
C LEU A 154 14.99 -9.75 -2.79
N LYS A 155 13.93 -9.40 -3.52
CA LYS A 155 13.65 -9.92 -4.87
C LYS A 155 14.75 -9.55 -5.88
N PHE A 156 15.23 -8.31 -5.83
CA PHE A 156 16.31 -7.80 -6.67
C PHE A 156 17.71 -8.17 -6.16
N LYS A 157 17.81 -8.91 -5.05
CA LYS A 157 19.06 -9.30 -4.40
C LYS A 157 19.93 -8.10 -3.98
N ASN A 158 19.30 -6.96 -3.73
CA ASN A 158 19.94 -5.80 -3.12
C ASN A 158 19.97 -5.97 -1.60
N TYR A 159 20.85 -6.86 -1.15
CA TYR A 159 20.95 -7.24 0.26
C TYR A 159 21.49 -6.12 1.16
N GLU A 160 22.25 -5.18 0.61
CA GLU A 160 22.70 -4.00 1.36
C GLU A 160 21.52 -3.13 1.79
N ASP A 161 20.63 -2.78 0.86
CA ASP A 161 19.47 -1.95 1.21
C ASP A 161 18.39 -2.75 1.95
N ALA A 162 18.26 -4.05 1.68
CA ALA A 162 17.41 -4.92 2.51
C ALA A 162 17.85 -4.93 3.98
N LEU A 163 19.17 -4.97 4.24
CA LEU A 163 19.72 -4.92 5.59
C LEU A 163 19.34 -3.61 6.29
N LYS A 164 19.48 -2.47 5.61
CA LYS A 164 19.09 -1.15 6.15
C LYS A 164 17.62 -1.11 6.57
N VAL A 165 16.73 -1.73 5.80
CA VAL A 165 15.30 -1.85 6.15
C VAL A 165 15.11 -2.69 7.41
N VAL A 166 15.74 -3.87 7.49
CA VAL A 166 15.62 -4.77 8.66
C VAL A 166 16.16 -4.08 9.92
N GLU A 167 17.28 -3.38 9.83
CA GLU A 167 17.85 -2.63 10.96
C GLU A 167 16.96 -1.47 11.41
N ALA A 168 16.31 -0.78 10.47
CA ALA A 168 15.34 0.25 10.80
C ALA A 168 14.13 -0.33 11.56
N PHE A 169 13.60 -1.48 11.13
CA PHE A 169 12.53 -2.19 11.86
C PHE A 169 12.97 -2.66 13.24
N ILE A 170 14.18 -3.22 13.38
CA ILE A 170 14.71 -3.63 14.68
C ILE A 170 14.77 -2.43 15.63
N ASN A 171 15.34 -1.31 15.18
CA ASN A 171 15.47 -0.09 15.99
C ASN A 171 14.10 0.49 16.40
N GLN A 172 13.14 0.50 15.47
CA GLN A 172 11.77 0.95 15.76
C GLN A 172 11.11 0.05 16.82
N ASN A 173 11.21 -1.28 16.67
CA ASN A 173 10.62 -2.24 17.61
C ASN A 173 11.29 -2.17 18.98
N ILE A 174 12.63 -2.07 19.06
CA ILE A 174 13.35 -1.88 20.33
C ILE A 174 12.81 -0.64 21.05
N SER A 175 12.69 0.48 20.35
CA SER A 175 12.21 1.73 20.93
C SER A 175 10.79 1.57 21.49
N ALA A 176 9.88 0.99 20.69
CA ALA A 176 8.50 0.76 21.11
C ALA A 176 8.39 -0.24 22.28
N ILE A 177 9.19 -1.30 22.29
CA ILE A 177 9.18 -2.30 23.36
C ILE A 177 9.71 -1.71 24.67
N ILE A 178 10.79 -0.92 24.62
CA ILE A 178 11.32 -0.24 25.79
C ILE A 178 10.26 0.70 26.39
N ASP A 179 9.61 1.51 25.55
CA ASP A 179 8.61 2.48 25.99
C ASP A 179 7.39 1.84 26.67
N ASN A 180 6.97 0.67 26.19
CA ASN A 180 5.74 0.02 26.66
C ASN A 180 5.96 -1.04 27.75
N HIS A 181 7.08 -1.76 27.71
CA HIS A 181 7.23 -2.99 28.50
C HIS A 181 8.39 -2.97 29.49
N ARG A 182 9.34 -2.03 29.41
CA ARG A 182 10.55 -2.09 30.26
C ARG A 182 10.22 -2.12 31.76
N SER A 183 9.18 -1.42 32.19
CA SER A 183 8.74 -1.38 33.59
C SER A 183 8.13 -2.69 34.10
N GLU A 184 7.82 -3.65 33.23
CA GLU A 184 7.24 -4.95 33.60
C GLU A 184 8.30 -5.95 34.13
N PHE A 185 9.59 -5.65 33.94
CA PHE A 185 10.70 -6.55 34.24
C PHE A 185 11.56 -6.05 35.41
N ASN A 186 11.87 -6.95 36.34
CA ASN A 186 12.61 -6.63 37.57
C ASN A 186 14.13 -6.60 37.36
N SER A 187 14.62 -7.15 36.25
CA SER A 187 16.03 -7.20 35.91
C SER A 187 16.26 -6.87 34.43
N GLU A 188 17.49 -6.44 34.11
CA GLU A 188 17.89 -6.24 32.72
C GLU A 188 18.00 -7.57 31.97
N GLU A 189 18.44 -8.63 32.63
CA GLU A 189 18.61 -9.96 32.02
C GLU A 189 17.28 -10.55 31.53
N GLU A 190 16.22 -10.48 32.35
CA GLU A 190 14.88 -10.92 31.96
C GLU A 190 14.34 -10.10 30.79
N PHE A 191 14.55 -8.79 30.81
CA PHE A 191 14.13 -7.90 29.72
C PHE A 191 14.87 -8.19 28.41
N GLN A 192 16.17 -8.46 28.46
CA GLN A 192 16.96 -8.80 27.27
C GLN A 192 16.55 -10.14 26.67
N ILE A 193 16.14 -11.13 27.48
CA ILE A 193 15.58 -12.39 26.98
C ILE A 193 14.27 -12.13 26.26
N PHE A 194 13.35 -11.38 26.87
CA PHE A 194 12.08 -11.00 26.25
C PHE A 194 12.31 -10.23 24.93
N LEU A 195 13.17 -9.21 24.95
CA LEU A 195 13.47 -8.41 23.77
C LEU A 195 14.04 -9.26 22.62
N LYS A 196 14.91 -10.23 22.94
CA LYS A 196 15.45 -11.15 21.94
C LYS A 196 14.37 -12.02 21.31
N ASP A 197 13.42 -12.51 22.11
CA ASP A 197 12.32 -13.33 21.63
C ASP A 197 11.36 -12.52 20.74
N GLU A 198 11.03 -11.28 21.11
CA GLU A 198 10.21 -10.37 20.31
C GLU A 198 10.86 -10.01 18.96
N LEU A 199 12.19 -9.91 18.92
CA LEU A 199 12.94 -9.56 17.70
C LEU A 199 13.40 -10.78 16.89
N LYS A 200 13.00 -12.00 17.28
CA LYS A 200 13.55 -13.23 16.72
C LYS A 200 13.46 -13.29 15.19
N GLU A 201 12.30 -13.02 14.62
CA GLU A 201 12.09 -13.10 13.16
C GLU A 201 12.94 -12.08 12.39
N LEU A 202 13.07 -10.86 12.90
CA LEU A 202 13.90 -9.81 12.30
C LEU A 202 15.39 -10.16 12.39
N ASN A 203 15.83 -10.73 13.52
CA ASN A 203 17.21 -11.17 13.70
C ASN A 203 17.54 -12.36 12.78
N GLU A 204 16.64 -13.34 12.65
CA GLU A 204 16.81 -14.46 11.71
C GLU A 204 16.91 -13.97 10.26
N LEU A 205 16.09 -12.98 9.88
CA LEU A 205 16.19 -12.36 8.55
C LEU A 205 17.51 -11.59 8.37
N LYS A 206 17.93 -10.82 9.37
CA LYS A 206 19.21 -10.11 9.38
C LYS A 206 20.38 -11.08 9.17
N ASP A 207 20.45 -12.14 9.99
CA ASP A 207 21.49 -13.16 9.90
C ASP A 207 21.49 -13.85 8.52
N ALA A 208 20.31 -14.11 7.95
CA ALA A 208 20.19 -14.70 6.62
C ALA A 208 20.71 -13.77 5.51
N ILE A 209 20.51 -12.45 5.64
CA ILE A 209 21.05 -11.44 4.73
C ILE A 209 22.58 -11.40 4.83
N GLU A 210 23.11 -11.27 6.04
CA GLU A 210 24.56 -11.15 6.30
C GLU A 210 25.33 -12.41 5.91
N SER A 211 24.75 -13.59 6.14
CA SER A 211 25.33 -14.88 5.73
C SER A 211 25.06 -15.24 4.26
N ASN A 212 24.34 -14.38 3.53
CA ASN A 212 23.94 -14.61 2.13
C ASN A 212 23.22 -15.95 1.93
N ASN A 213 22.30 -16.28 2.85
CA ASN A 213 21.47 -17.49 2.80
C ASN A 213 20.37 -17.35 1.72
N THR A 214 20.79 -17.34 0.46
CA THR A 214 19.91 -17.11 -0.71
C THR A 214 18.74 -18.08 -0.77
N LYS A 215 18.87 -19.31 -0.26
CA LYS A 215 17.77 -20.28 -0.24
C LYS A 215 16.63 -19.79 0.66
N PHE A 216 16.94 -19.35 1.87
CA PHE A 216 15.96 -18.81 2.81
C PHE A 216 15.34 -17.51 2.28
N LEU A 217 16.16 -16.58 1.78
CA LEU A 217 15.68 -15.29 1.28
C LEU A 217 14.78 -15.45 0.05
N ASN A 218 15.14 -16.33 -0.89
CA ASN A 218 14.29 -16.62 -2.05
C ASN A 218 12.98 -17.29 -1.63
N GLN A 219 12.98 -18.11 -0.57
CA GLN A 219 11.76 -18.72 -0.07
C GLN A 219 10.78 -17.65 0.45
N ILE A 220 11.26 -16.62 1.15
CA ILE A 220 10.42 -15.50 1.59
C ILE A 220 9.77 -14.80 0.39
N VAL A 221 10.60 -14.42 -0.61
CA VAL A 221 10.12 -13.74 -1.82
C VAL A 221 9.05 -14.58 -2.54
N MET A 222 9.32 -15.88 -2.71
CA MET A 222 8.38 -16.78 -3.39
C MET A 222 7.07 -16.97 -2.60
N THR A 223 7.14 -17.09 -1.27
CA THR A 223 5.95 -17.15 -0.43
C THR A 223 5.07 -15.91 -0.61
N ASN A 224 5.66 -14.71 -0.61
CA ASN A 224 4.88 -13.47 -0.75
C ASN A 224 4.25 -13.32 -2.14
N ILE A 225 4.96 -13.74 -3.19
CA ILE A 225 4.41 -13.81 -4.56
C ILE A 225 3.21 -14.76 -4.60
N GLU A 226 3.32 -15.95 -4.02
CA GLU A 226 2.23 -16.93 -4.02
C GLU A 226 1.03 -16.47 -3.17
N ASN A 227 1.27 -15.86 -2.01
CA ASN A 227 0.22 -15.24 -1.19
C ASN A 227 -0.55 -14.17 -1.97
N THR A 228 0.16 -13.28 -2.66
CA THR A 228 -0.47 -12.27 -3.53
C THR A 228 -1.30 -12.90 -4.64
N LYS A 229 -0.76 -13.93 -5.33
CA LYS A 229 -1.52 -14.65 -6.37
C LYS A 229 -2.79 -15.27 -5.81
N ILE A 230 -2.75 -15.87 -4.61
CA ILE A 230 -3.92 -16.46 -3.95
C ILE A 230 -4.98 -15.39 -3.72
N ILE A 231 -4.59 -14.23 -3.17
CA ILE A 231 -5.52 -13.13 -2.92
C ILE A 231 -6.12 -12.63 -4.24
N LEU A 232 -5.30 -12.40 -5.27
CA LEU A 232 -5.77 -11.89 -6.56
C LEU A 232 -6.63 -12.89 -7.35
N LYS A 233 -6.47 -14.21 -7.13
CA LYS A 233 -7.39 -15.22 -7.69
C LYS A 233 -8.82 -15.02 -7.19
N ASP A 234 -9.03 -14.62 -5.93
CA ASP A 234 -10.38 -14.27 -5.43
C ASP A 234 -10.99 -13.06 -6.16
N TYR A 235 -10.15 -12.20 -6.73
CA TYR A 235 -10.55 -11.08 -7.56
C TYR A 235 -10.68 -11.45 -9.05
N GLY A 236 -10.45 -12.72 -9.42
CA GLY A 236 -10.66 -13.24 -10.77
C GLY A 236 -9.44 -13.15 -11.69
N TYR A 237 -8.26 -12.83 -11.15
CA TYR A 237 -7.02 -12.90 -11.92
C TYR A 237 -6.57 -14.35 -12.11
N LYS A 238 -6.00 -14.62 -13.29
CA LYS A 238 -5.38 -15.89 -13.64
C LYS A 238 -3.91 -15.63 -13.91
N PHE A 239 -3.06 -16.41 -13.25
CA PHE A 239 -1.62 -16.37 -13.42
C PHE A 239 -1.19 -17.67 -14.10
N ILE A 240 -0.33 -17.55 -15.10
CA ILE A 240 0.27 -18.69 -15.81
C ILE A 240 1.45 -19.19 -14.99
#